data_AF-A0A433T081-F1
#
_entry.id   AF-A0A433T081-F1
#
_cell.length_a   1.000
_cell.length_b   1.000
_cell.length_c   1.000
_cell.angle_alpha   90.00
_cell.angle_beta   90.00
_cell.angle_gamma   90.00
#
_symmetry.space_group_name_H-M   'P 1'
#
loop_
_entity.id
_entity.type
_entity.pdbx_description
1 polymer ?
#
loop_
_entity_poly.entity_id
_entity_poly.type
_entity_poly.pdbx_seq_one_letter_code
_entity_poly.pdbx_strand_id
1 'polypeptide(L)'
;MAEESSTIAVIESLQLGVFPDDWVRKCWEEDFLEVGDLPAKCEEYLAETTHMGEQLLAFQKLLSRWVTRSSENDEDEGFWSIIVTSDVSHKTLIAVLAYLINNGAKVGASFVERSSAILAASVYIKLFVLPGSAAFKVYNPELFIQSSSLLNKWGASELL
;
A
#
# COMPACT_ATOMS: atom_id res chain seq x y z
N MET A 1 22.70 -4.78 1.53
CA MET A 1 22.87 -5.94 0.63
C MET A 1 21.75 -6.98 0.72
N ALA A 2 21.65 -7.88 1.72
CA ALA A 2 20.60 -8.93 1.70
C ALA A 2 19.16 -8.40 1.87
N GLU A 3 18.93 -7.45 2.79
CA GLU A 3 17.62 -6.81 3.00
C GLU A 3 17.23 -5.88 1.84
N GLU A 4 18.21 -5.24 1.21
CA GLU A 4 18.02 -4.40 0.03
C GLU A 4 17.52 -5.23 -1.16
N SER A 5 18.21 -6.34 -1.49
CA SER A 5 17.76 -7.26 -2.54
C SER A 5 16.38 -7.86 -2.23
N SER A 6 16.11 -8.20 -0.96
CA SER A 6 14.77 -8.66 -0.55
C SER A 6 13.71 -7.57 -0.68
N THR A 7 14.07 -6.31 -0.43
CA THR A 7 13.15 -5.16 -0.54
C THR A 7 12.79 -4.92 -1.99
N ILE A 8 13.78 -4.86 -2.87
CA ILE A 8 13.60 -4.68 -4.32
C ILE A 8 12.72 -5.79 -4.88
N ALA A 9 13.02 -7.06 -4.61
CA ALA A 9 12.25 -8.19 -5.13
C ALA A 9 10.76 -8.15 -4.73
N VAL A 10 10.47 -7.75 -3.48
CA VAL A 10 9.09 -7.62 -3.01
C VAL A 10 8.38 -6.44 -3.68
N ILE A 11 9.06 -5.31 -3.87
CA ILE A 11 8.48 -4.14 -4.53
C ILE A 11 8.22 -4.41 -6.01
N GLU A 12 9.16 -5.05 -6.71
CA GLU A 12 8.99 -5.44 -8.12
C GLU A 12 7.81 -6.41 -8.30
N SER A 13 7.55 -7.28 -7.32
CA SER A 13 6.40 -8.19 -7.35
C SER A 13 5.03 -7.49 -7.38
N LEU A 14 4.98 -6.22 -6.93
CA LEU A 14 3.76 -5.39 -6.97
C LEU A 14 3.42 -4.92 -8.39
N GLN A 15 4.36 -5.01 -9.34
CA GLN A 15 4.17 -4.64 -10.75
C GLN A 15 3.49 -3.26 -10.94
N LEU A 16 3.93 -2.26 -10.17
CA LEU A 16 3.29 -0.93 -10.15
C LEU A 16 3.27 -0.22 -11.52
N GLY A 17 4.17 -0.60 -12.45
CA GLY A 17 4.20 -0.06 -13.81
C GLY A 17 2.98 -0.40 -14.67
N VAL A 18 2.07 -1.26 -14.20
CA VAL A 18 0.80 -1.54 -14.89
C VAL A 18 -0.20 -0.38 -14.74
N PHE A 19 -0.06 0.45 -13.69
CA PHE A 19 -0.98 1.54 -13.37
C PHE A 19 -0.57 2.85 -14.07
N PRO A 20 -1.44 3.45 -14.91
CA PRO A 20 -1.09 4.64 -15.66
C PRO A 20 -0.85 5.90 -14.82
N ASP A 21 0.14 6.70 -15.22
CA ASP A 21 0.53 7.93 -14.51
C ASP A 21 -0.58 8.99 -14.44
N ASP A 22 -1.48 9.03 -15.43
CA ASP A 22 -2.62 9.95 -15.45
C ASP A 22 -3.69 9.57 -14.41
N TRP A 23 -3.99 8.28 -14.27
CA TRP A 23 -4.85 7.77 -13.20
C TRP A 23 -4.24 8.05 -11.83
N VAL A 24 -2.95 7.74 -11.64
CA VAL A 24 -2.23 8.03 -10.40
C VAL A 24 -2.30 9.52 -10.08
N ARG A 25 -2.00 10.39 -11.05
CA ARG A 25 -2.05 11.85 -10.87
C ARG A 25 -3.43 12.30 -10.41
N LYS A 26 -4.50 11.80 -11.03
CA LYS A 26 -5.87 12.13 -10.66
C LYS A 26 -6.19 11.75 -9.20
N CYS A 27 -5.79 10.55 -8.75
CA CYS A 27 -5.98 10.16 -7.34
C CYS A 27 -5.32 11.14 -6.36
N TRP A 28 -4.13 11.64 -6.69
CA TRP A 28 -3.42 12.63 -5.87
C TRP A 28 -4.04 14.03 -5.95
N GLU A 29 -4.60 14.43 -7.09
CA GLU A 29 -5.30 15.71 -7.25
C GLU A 29 -6.65 15.74 -6.50
N GLU A 30 -7.31 14.59 -6.38
CA GLU A 30 -8.58 14.43 -5.66
C GLU A 30 -8.38 14.07 -4.17
N ASP A 31 -7.14 14.15 -3.66
CA ASP A 31 -6.77 13.84 -2.27
C ASP A 31 -7.28 12.47 -1.77
N PHE A 32 -7.46 11.51 -2.70
CA PHE A 32 -8.01 10.18 -2.47
C PHE A 32 -9.45 10.15 -1.89
N LEU A 33 -10.21 11.25 -2.01
CA LEU A 33 -11.63 11.31 -1.64
C LEU A 33 -12.48 10.45 -2.58
N GLU A 34 -12.18 10.52 -3.87
CA GLU A 34 -12.74 9.66 -4.90
C GLU A 34 -11.59 8.96 -5.60
N VAL A 35 -11.53 7.63 -5.48
CA VAL A 35 -10.56 6.85 -6.27
C VAL A 35 -11.30 6.38 -7.51
N GLY A 36 -11.07 7.08 -8.62
CA GLY A 36 -11.73 6.80 -9.90
C GLY A 36 -11.49 5.37 -10.41
N ASP A 37 -12.34 4.95 -11.34
CA ASP A 37 -12.29 3.60 -11.93
C ASP A 37 -10.93 3.32 -12.57
N LEU A 38 -10.51 2.06 -12.46
CA LEU A 38 -9.26 1.62 -13.05
C LEU A 38 -9.44 1.38 -14.56
N PRO A 39 -8.38 1.60 -15.35
CA PRO A 39 -8.33 1.10 -16.71
C PRO A 39 -8.49 -0.44 -16.74
N ALA A 40 -9.18 -0.97 -17.76
CA ALA A 40 -9.48 -2.40 -17.88
C ALA A 40 -8.26 -3.33 -17.69
N LYS A 41 -7.09 -2.94 -18.22
CA LYS A 41 -5.84 -3.70 -18.05
C LYS A 41 -5.41 -3.82 -16.58
N CYS A 42 -5.64 -2.80 -15.77
CA CYS A 42 -5.32 -2.82 -14.35
C CYS A 42 -6.34 -3.68 -13.59
N GLU A 43 -7.61 -3.66 -13.99
CA GLU A 43 -8.64 -4.54 -13.43
C GLU A 43 -8.34 -6.01 -13.72
N GLU A 44 -7.93 -6.34 -14.95
CA GLU A 44 -7.47 -7.68 -15.34
C GLU A 44 -6.29 -8.14 -14.47
N TYR A 45 -5.28 -7.28 -14.30
CA TYR A 45 -4.14 -7.56 -13.44
C TYR A 45 -4.56 -7.83 -11.97
N LEU A 46 -5.47 -7.02 -11.43
CA LEU A 46 -5.98 -7.24 -10.08
C LEU A 46 -6.78 -8.54 -9.97
N ALA A 47 -7.57 -8.90 -10.97
CA ALA A 47 -8.30 -10.17 -11.00
C ALA A 47 -7.33 -11.37 -11.04
N GLU A 48 -6.30 -11.33 -11.88
CA GLU A 48 -5.29 -12.38 -12.01
C GLU A 48 -4.45 -12.55 -10.73
N THR A 49 -4.19 -11.45 -10.03
CA THR A 49 -3.39 -11.45 -8.79
C THR A 49 -4.21 -11.56 -7.51
N THR A 50 -5.51 -11.89 -7.62
CA THR A 50 -6.41 -12.03 -6.44
C THR A 50 -6.36 -10.77 -5.57
N HIS A 51 -6.48 -9.60 -6.23
CA HIS A 51 -6.37 -8.25 -5.66
C HIS A 51 -5.05 -8.01 -4.90
N MET A 52 -3.95 -8.54 -5.44
CA MET A 52 -2.59 -8.42 -4.90
C MET A 52 -2.41 -9.00 -3.48
N GLY A 53 -3.26 -9.93 -3.06
CA GLY A 53 -3.28 -10.43 -1.67
C GLY A 53 -1.94 -10.99 -1.20
N GLU A 54 -1.28 -11.83 -2.00
CA GLU A 54 0.02 -12.42 -1.66
C GLU A 54 1.14 -11.38 -1.65
N GLN A 55 1.14 -10.48 -2.62
CA GLN A 55 2.13 -9.41 -2.76
C GLN A 55 2.03 -8.42 -1.60
N LEU A 56 0.81 -8.02 -1.23
CA LEU A 56 0.57 -7.15 -0.08
C LEU A 56 0.96 -7.83 1.23
N LEU A 57 0.72 -9.14 1.38
CA LEU A 57 1.16 -9.88 2.56
C LEU A 57 2.68 -9.94 2.66
N ALA A 58 3.38 -10.20 1.55
CA ALA A 58 4.85 -10.18 1.51
C ALA A 58 5.38 -8.78 1.84
N PHE A 59 4.77 -7.74 1.28
CA PHE A 59 5.15 -6.36 1.52
C PHE A 59 4.87 -5.91 2.96
N GLN A 60 3.76 -6.32 3.54
CA GLN A 60 3.40 -6.06 4.93
C GLN A 60 4.39 -6.70 5.92
N LYS A 61 4.85 -7.92 5.64
CA LYS A 61 5.91 -8.60 6.40
C LYS A 61 7.25 -7.88 6.26
N LEU A 62 7.61 -7.47 5.04
CA LEU A 62 8.82 -6.68 4.78
C LEU A 62 8.81 -5.37 5.57
N LEU A 63 7.74 -4.58 5.46
CA LEU A 63 7.62 -3.32 6.17
C LEU A 63 7.64 -3.49 7.69
N SER A 64 7.13 -4.61 8.22
CA SER A 64 7.22 -4.91 9.65
C SER A 64 8.67 -5.04 10.12
N ARG A 65 9.54 -5.68 9.32
CA ARG A 65 10.98 -5.75 9.62
C ARG A 65 11.62 -4.36 9.60
N TRP A 66 11.29 -3.54 8.60
CA TRP A 66 11.80 -2.16 8.51
C TRP A 66 11.36 -1.28 9.68
N VAL A 67 10.09 -1.38 10.09
CA VAL A 67 9.58 -0.62 11.26
C VAL A 67 10.32 -1.05 12.53
N THR A 68 10.47 -2.35 12.78
CA THR A 68 11.22 -2.85 13.95
C THR A 68 12.68 -2.34 13.93
N ARG A 69 13.37 -2.49 12.80
CA ARG A 69 14.76 -2.04 12.64
C ARG A 69 14.93 -0.54 12.87
N SER A 70 14.01 0.26 12.35
CA SER A 70 14.07 1.72 12.49
C SER A 70 13.95 2.21 13.95
N SER A 71 13.39 1.38 14.83
CA SER A 71 13.34 1.66 16.27
C SER A 71 14.65 1.36 17.02
N GLU A 72 15.58 0.66 16.38
CA GLU A 72 16.83 0.17 16.98
C GLU A 72 18.06 1.06 16.68
N ASN A 73 17.86 2.28 16.12
CA ASN A 73 18.92 3.26 15.78
C ASN A 73 20.02 2.74 14.83
N ASP A 74 19.66 1.97 13.81
CA ASP A 74 20.62 1.51 12.79
C ASP A 74 20.98 2.63 11.79
N GLU A 75 22.28 2.81 11.52
CA GLU A 75 22.85 3.82 10.59
C GLU A 75 22.80 3.39 9.10
N ASP A 76 22.14 2.27 8.79
CA ASP A 76 22.04 1.72 7.43
C ASP A 76 21.10 2.51 6.50
N GLU A 77 21.21 2.27 5.20
CA GLU A 77 20.30 2.85 4.20
C GLU A 77 18.82 2.57 4.54
N GLY A 78 18.06 3.65 4.73
CA GLY A 78 16.65 3.54 5.05
C GLY A 78 15.81 3.04 3.88
N PHE A 79 14.67 2.42 4.18
CA PHE A 79 13.68 1.92 3.21
C PHE A 79 13.42 2.88 2.04
N TRP A 80 13.24 4.18 2.33
CA TRP A 80 12.95 5.19 1.32
C TRP A 80 14.11 5.46 0.37
N SER A 81 15.37 5.27 0.80
CA SER A 81 16.54 5.35 -0.09
C SER A 81 16.43 4.29 -1.17
N ILE A 82 16.08 3.06 -0.79
CA ILE A 82 15.91 1.92 -1.71
C ILE A 82 14.78 2.19 -2.71
N ILE A 83 13.66 2.77 -2.27
CA ILE A 83 12.55 3.15 -3.16
C ILE A 83 13.01 4.14 -4.24
N VAL A 84 13.82 5.14 -3.86
CA VAL A 84 14.35 6.14 -4.79
C VAL A 84 15.37 5.54 -5.75
N THR A 85 16.31 4.71 -5.27
CA THR A 85 17.35 4.11 -6.11
C THR A 85 16.81 3.04 -7.07
N SER A 86 15.66 2.44 -6.75
CA SER A 86 15.01 1.40 -7.58
C SER A 86 14.03 1.95 -8.61
N ASP A 87 13.92 3.28 -8.76
CA ASP A 87 12.97 3.96 -9.67
C ASP A 87 11.51 3.55 -9.43
N VAL A 88 11.16 3.25 -8.17
CA VAL A 88 9.80 2.84 -7.79
C VAL A 88 8.98 4.08 -7.52
N SER A 89 7.88 4.23 -8.24
CA SER A 89 6.91 5.31 -7.98
C SER A 89 6.16 5.07 -6.66
N HIS A 90 6.64 5.71 -5.59
CA HIS A 90 5.90 5.79 -4.32
C HIS A 90 4.48 6.35 -4.52
N LYS A 91 4.29 7.26 -5.48
CA LYS A 91 2.98 7.82 -5.81
C LYS A 91 2.01 6.77 -6.31
N THR A 92 2.48 5.91 -7.21
CA THR A 92 1.70 4.78 -7.72
C THR A 92 1.39 3.79 -6.61
N LEU A 93 2.37 3.49 -5.75
CA LEU A 93 2.15 2.63 -4.59
C LEU A 93 1.01 3.14 -3.70
N ILE A 94 1.04 4.42 -3.29
CA ILE A 94 -0.01 4.99 -2.43
C ILE A 94 -1.37 5.01 -3.14
N ALA A 95 -1.42 5.33 -4.43
CA ALA A 95 -2.67 5.34 -5.19
C ALA A 95 -3.30 3.93 -5.29
N VAL A 96 -2.49 2.90 -5.52
CA VAL A 96 -2.96 1.50 -5.54
C VAL A 96 -3.48 1.07 -4.17
N LEU A 97 -2.78 1.41 -3.09
CA LEU A 97 -3.26 1.12 -1.74
C LEU A 97 -4.61 1.80 -1.46
N ALA A 98 -4.74 3.08 -1.83
CA ALA A 98 -5.99 3.84 -1.70
C ALA A 98 -7.13 3.18 -2.48
N TYR A 99 -6.88 2.75 -3.71
CA TYR A 99 -7.86 2.02 -4.51
C TYR A 99 -8.33 0.74 -3.82
N LEU A 100 -7.40 -0.10 -3.35
CA LEU A 100 -7.75 -1.36 -2.69
C LEU A 100 -8.53 -1.13 -1.40
N ILE A 101 -8.14 -0.13 -0.60
CA ILE A 101 -8.85 0.26 0.63
C ILE A 101 -10.28 0.71 0.32
N ASN A 102 -10.45 1.60 -0.67
CA ASN A 102 -11.75 2.09 -1.07
C ASN A 102 -12.62 0.96 -1.63
N ASN A 103 -12.06 0.12 -2.49
CA ASN A 103 -12.80 -0.96 -3.13
C ASN A 103 -13.30 -2.00 -2.12
N GLY A 104 -12.45 -2.41 -1.17
CA GLY A 104 -12.87 -3.36 -0.12
C GLY A 104 -13.81 -2.77 0.94
N ALA A 105 -13.92 -1.43 1.04
CA ALA A 105 -14.87 -0.77 1.93
C ALA A 105 -16.30 -0.70 1.37
N LYS A 106 -16.50 -0.96 0.07
CA LYS A 106 -17.81 -0.96 -0.58
C LYS A 106 -18.72 -2.06 -0.01
N VAL A 107 -20.03 -1.79 0.07
CA VAL A 107 -21.02 -2.73 0.62
C VAL A 107 -20.99 -4.09 -0.11
N GLY A 108 -20.84 -4.07 -1.42
CA GLY A 108 -20.80 -5.26 -2.28
C GLY A 108 -19.43 -5.95 -2.40
N ALA A 109 -18.40 -5.47 -1.71
CA ALA A 109 -17.05 -6.03 -1.82
C ALA A 109 -17.02 -7.50 -1.36
N SER A 110 -16.41 -8.34 -2.17
CA SER A 110 -16.16 -9.76 -1.92
C SER A 110 -15.22 -9.96 -0.72
N PHE A 111 -15.14 -11.20 -0.22
CA PHE A 111 -14.19 -11.56 0.82
C PHE A 111 -12.74 -11.27 0.41
N VAL A 112 -12.38 -11.54 -0.85
CA VAL A 112 -11.03 -11.33 -1.38
C VAL A 112 -10.68 -9.84 -1.40
N GLU A 113 -11.59 -9.00 -1.89
CA GLU A 113 -11.40 -7.55 -1.92
C GLU A 113 -11.27 -6.97 -0.51
N ARG A 114 -12.10 -7.41 0.44
CA ARG A 114 -12.03 -7.00 1.85
C ARG A 114 -10.71 -7.42 2.51
N SER A 115 -10.28 -8.65 2.28
CA SER A 115 -9.00 -9.16 2.80
C SER A 115 -7.82 -8.34 2.27
N SER A 116 -7.81 -8.09 0.96
CA SER A 116 -6.78 -7.28 0.31
C SER A 116 -6.79 -5.83 0.77
N ALA A 117 -7.98 -5.25 1.00
CA ALA A 117 -8.12 -3.91 1.57
C ALA A 117 -7.55 -3.80 3.00
N ILE A 118 -7.76 -4.83 3.84
CA ILE A 118 -7.18 -4.87 5.19
C ILE A 118 -5.65 -4.92 5.13
N LEU A 119 -5.10 -5.75 4.22
CA LEU A 119 -3.66 -5.79 3.99
C LEU A 119 -3.13 -4.44 3.48
N ALA A 120 -3.83 -3.82 2.52
CA ALA A 120 -3.47 -2.52 1.97
C ALA A 120 -3.49 -1.42 3.05
N ALA A 121 -4.52 -1.38 3.91
CA ALA A 121 -4.58 -0.48 5.05
C ALA A 121 -3.43 -0.71 6.04
N SER A 122 -3.11 -1.98 6.33
CA SER A 122 -1.96 -2.32 7.19
C SER A 122 -0.63 -1.86 6.61
N VAL A 123 -0.43 -2.06 5.31
CA VAL A 123 0.74 -1.59 4.55
C VAL A 123 0.83 -0.06 4.58
N TYR A 124 -0.27 0.64 4.30
CA TYR A 124 -0.32 2.10 4.31
C TYR A 124 0.11 2.67 5.67
N ILE A 125 -0.46 2.17 6.77
CA ILE A 125 -0.11 2.61 8.12
C ILE A 125 1.38 2.32 8.42
N LYS A 126 1.91 1.19 7.98
CA LYS A 126 3.34 0.87 8.14
C LYS A 126 4.25 1.81 7.35
N LEU A 127 3.90 2.15 6.10
CA LEU A 127 4.62 3.15 5.31
C LEU A 127 4.61 4.52 6.00
N PHE A 128 3.47 4.92 6.54
CA PHE A 128 3.32 6.18 7.25
C PHE A 128 4.26 6.29 8.46
N VAL A 129 4.36 5.24 9.29
CA VAL A 129 5.19 5.28 10.51
C VAL A 129 6.70 5.13 10.25
N LEU A 130 7.12 4.78 9.03
CA LEU A 130 8.55 4.69 8.71
C LEU A 130 9.21 6.07 8.75
N PRO A 131 10.40 6.22 9.36
CA PRO A 131 11.15 7.47 9.32
C PRO A 131 11.38 7.94 7.89
N GLY A 132 11.21 9.24 7.64
CA GLY A 132 11.34 9.83 6.30
C GLY A 132 10.06 9.85 5.47
N SER A 133 8.97 9.21 5.90
CA SER A 133 7.69 9.16 5.17
C SER A 133 7.11 10.55 4.85
N ALA A 134 7.39 11.55 5.69
CA ALA A 134 6.97 12.94 5.48
C ALA A 134 7.57 13.55 4.19
N ALA A 135 8.81 13.20 3.83
CA ALA A 135 9.44 13.69 2.60
C ALA A 135 8.73 13.17 1.32
N PHE A 136 8.07 12.02 1.44
CA PHE A 136 7.33 11.36 0.36
C PHE A 136 5.83 11.66 0.38
N LYS A 137 5.38 12.57 1.26
CA LYS A 137 3.96 12.95 1.42
C LYS A 137 3.02 11.74 1.57
N VAL A 138 3.48 10.70 2.29
CA VAL A 138 2.70 9.46 2.49
C VAL A 138 1.42 9.72 3.29
N TYR A 139 1.51 10.62 4.27
CA TYR A 139 0.36 10.96 5.09
C TYR A 139 -0.68 11.73 4.27
N ASN A 140 -1.89 11.18 4.21
CA ASN A 140 -3.09 11.83 3.71
C ASN A 140 -4.20 11.60 4.75
N PRO A 141 -4.89 12.67 5.24
CA PRO A 141 -5.88 12.54 6.32
C PRO A 141 -7.03 11.61 6.00
N GLU A 142 -7.55 11.67 4.78
CA GLU A 142 -8.67 10.85 4.34
C GLU A 142 -8.29 9.37 4.29
N LEU A 143 -7.17 9.06 3.63
CA LEU A 143 -6.66 7.70 3.52
C LEU A 143 -6.31 7.10 4.89
N PHE A 144 -5.81 7.92 5.83
CA PHE A 144 -5.61 7.51 7.22
C PHE A 144 -6.92 7.15 7.91
N ILE A 145 -7.95 7.99 7.79
CA ILE A 145 -9.29 7.72 8.38
C ILE A 145 -9.90 6.45 7.78
N GLN A 146 -9.85 6.28 6.45
CA GLN A 146 -10.35 5.08 5.77
C GLN A 146 -9.61 3.83 6.25
N SER A 147 -8.28 3.87 6.31
CA SER A 147 -7.44 2.78 6.79
C SER A 147 -7.75 2.41 8.24
N SER A 148 -7.78 3.39 9.15
CA SER A 148 -8.10 3.15 10.56
C SER A 148 -9.51 2.61 10.74
N SER A 149 -10.49 3.13 10.00
CA SER A 149 -11.87 2.66 10.06
C SER A 149 -12.00 1.20 9.62
N LEU A 150 -11.29 0.81 8.56
CA LEU A 150 -11.28 -0.56 8.06
C LEU A 150 -10.65 -1.52 9.07
N LEU A 151 -9.49 -1.15 9.63
CA LEU A 151 -8.77 -1.95 10.62
C LEU A 151 -9.55 -2.09 11.94
N ASN A 152 -10.21 -1.02 12.40
CA ASN A 152 -11.03 -1.05 13.62
C ASN A 152 -12.24 -1.97 13.48
N LYS A 153 -12.93 -1.97 12.32
CA LYS A 153 -14.04 -2.89 12.06
C LYS A 153 -13.63 -4.36 12.15
N TRP A 154 -12.38 -4.66 11.75
CA TRP A 154 -11.84 -6.01 11.83
C TRP A 154 -11.42 -6.39 13.26
N GLY A 155 -10.74 -5.49 13.98
CA GLY A 155 -10.36 -5.70 15.38
C GLY A 155 -11.56 -5.85 16.32
N ALA A 156 -12.71 -5.27 15.98
CA ALA A 156 -13.97 -5.46 16.69
C ALA A 156 -14.69 -6.78 16.35
N SER A 157 -14.18 -7.56 15.39
CA SER A 157 -14.77 -8.85 14.96
C SER A 157 -14.32 -10.05 15.81
N GLU A 158 -13.67 -9.83 16.94
CA GLU A 158 -13.67 -10.79 18.06
C GLU A 158 -14.87 -10.47 18.95
N LEU A 159 -16.06 -11.04 18.65
CA LEU A 159 -17.21 -11.28 19.57
C LEU A 159 -18.50 -11.70 18.79
N LEU A 160 -18.40 -12.61 17.83
CA LEU A 160 -19.55 -13.41 17.37
C LEU A 160 -19.13 -14.87 17.14
#